data_AF-A0A7D5MV54-F1
#
_entry.id   AF-A0A7D5MV54-F1
#
_cell.length_a   1.000
_cell.length_b   1.000
_cell.length_c   1.000
_cell.angle_alpha   90.00
_cell.angle_beta   90.00
_cell.angle_gamma   90.00
#
_symmetry.space_group_name_H-M   'P 1'
#
loop_
_entity.id
_entity.type
_entity.pdbx_description
1 polymer ?
#
loop_
_entity_poly.entity_id
_entity_poly.type
_entity_poly.pdbx_seq_one_letter_code
_entity_poly.pdbx_strand_id
1 'polypeptide(L)'
;MSYERTLRVVLVVDALLALILLLSPGLITAAPVHSVEGTSGWARAAGLIPLLFVLALLPAAVVARANQYLSALAAAAHGLLGILFLFSGGPWLLALYFFASAYFLGTAFWRGFREYLLSKP
;
A
#
# COMPACT_ATOMS: atom_id res chain seq x y z
N MET A 1 11.08 -15.38 4.08
CA MET A 1 11.18 -13.93 4.34
C MET A 1 10.23 -13.63 5.50
N SER A 2 10.69 -12.98 6.58
CA SER A 2 9.86 -12.68 7.76
C SER A 2 8.81 -11.60 7.42
N TYR A 3 7.60 -11.71 7.96
CA TYR A 3 6.50 -10.75 7.76
C TYR A 3 6.93 -9.30 8.01
N GLU A 4 7.73 -9.06 9.06
CA GLU A 4 8.29 -7.74 9.38
C GLU A 4 9.07 -7.13 8.21
N ARG A 5 9.83 -7.97 7.49
CA ARG A 5 10.65 -7.51 6.37
C ARG A 5 9.76 -7.13 5.19
N THR A 6 8.72 -7.91 4.91
CA THR A 6 7.73 -7.59 3.87
C THR A 6 6.99 -6.31 4.19
N LEU A 7 6.50 -6.15 5.43
CA LEU A 7 5.79 -4.96 5.88
C LEU A 7 6.65 -3.70 5.79
N ARG A 8 7.92 -3.76 6.24
CA ARG A 8 8.85 -2.62 6.15
C ARG A 8 9.12 -2.22 4.71
N VAL A 9 9.32 -3.19 3.82
CA VAL A 9 9.54 -2.91 2.39
C VAL A 9 8.30 -2.23 1.79
N VAL A 10 7.11 -2.78 2.02
CA VAL A 10 5.85 -2.19 1.51
C VAL A 10 5.67 -0.77 2.04
N LEU A 11 5.91 -0.53 3.33
CA LEU A 11 5.80 0.81 3.92
C LEU A 11 6.80 1.81 3.33
N VAL A 12 8.04 1.40 3.09
CA VAL A 12 9.03 2.28 2.46
C VAL A 12 8.60 2.62 1.03
N VAL A 13 8.12 1.64 0.28
CA VAL A 13 7.65 1.86 -1.09
C VAL A 13 6.41 2.76 -1.08
N ASP A 14 5.43 2.50 -0.22
CA ASP A 14 4.22 3.34 -0.06
C ASP A 14 4.58 4.78 0.32
N ALA A 15 5.54 4.97 1.23
CA ALA A 15 5.98 6.30 1.65
C ALA A 15 6.63 7.07 0.49
N LEU A 16 7.49 6.41 -0.29
CA LEU A 16 8.10 7.00 -1.48
C LEU A 16 7.05 7.31 -2.54
N LEU A 17 6.13 6.38 -2.79
CA LEU A 17 5.07 6.54 -3.78
C LEU A 17 4.14 7.72 -3.40
N ALA A 18 3.76 7.80 -2.12
CA ALA A 18 2.99 8.90 -1.57
C ALA A 18 3.71 10.25 -1.74
N LEU A 19 5.01 10.30 -1.42
CA LEU A 19 5.81 11.52 -1.55
C LEU A 19 5.92 11.96 -3.02
N ILE A 20 6.14 11.02 -3.94
CA ILE A 20 6.21 11.30 -5.38
C ILE A 20 4.86 11.80 -5.88
N LEU A 21 3.74 11.21 -5.48
CA LEU A 21 2.41 11.66 -5.85
C LEU A 21 2.07 13.05 -5.28
N LEU A 22 2.56 13.37 -4.09
CA LEU A 22 2.35 14.68 -3.45
C LEU A 22 3.17 15.79 -4.15
N LEU A 23 4.45 15.52 -4.39
CA LEU A 23 5.42 16.50 -4.85
C LEU A 23 5.50 16.60 -6.37
N SER A 24 5.29 15.49 -7.08
CA SER A 24 5.52 15.37 -8.53
C SER A 24 4.56 14.37 -9.18
N PRO A 25 3.23 14.61 -9.11
CA PRO A 25 2.21 13.66 -9.60
C PRO A 25 2.34 13.34 -11.10
N GLY A 26 2.85 14.27 -11.91
CA GLY A 26 3.04 14.09 -13.35
C GLY A 26 4.06 13.01 -13.73
N LEU A 27 4.93 12.61 -12.81
CA LEU A 27 5.93 11.54 -13.04
C LEU A 27 5.29 10.16 -13.15
N ILE A 28 4.10 9.99 -12.56
CA ILE A 28 3.41 8.70 -12.42
C ILE A 28 2.17 8.62 -13.32
N THR A 29 1.50 9.76 -13.57
CA THR A 29 0.23 9.76 -14.31
C THR A 29 0.38 9.77 -15.83
N ALA A 30 1.59 9.95 -16.37
CA ALA A 30 1.87 10.04 -17.82
C ALA A 30 0.91 10.99 -18.58
N ALA A 31 0.31 11.96 -17.88
CA ALA A 31 -0.61 12.93 -18.48
C ALA A 31 0.20 14.04 -19.18
N PRO A 32 -0.20 14.48 -20.39
CA PRO A 32 0.47 15.58 -21.07
C PRO A 32 0.43 16.84 -20.20
N VAL A 33 1.54 17.58 -20.19
CA VAL A 33 1.82 18.77 -19.34
C VAL A 33 0.76 19.88 -19.45
N HIS A 34 -0.16 19.80 -20.41
CA HIS A 34 -1.21 20.79 -20.66
C HIS A 34 -2.54 20.56 -19.91
N SER A 35 -2.69 19.47 -19.15
CA SER A 35 -3.87 19.22 -18.29
C SER A 35 -3.59 19.36 -16.78
N VAL A 36 -2.42 19.91 -16.43
CA VAL A 36 -1.83 19.90 -15.08
C VAL A 36 -2.67 20.63 -14.02
N GLU A 37 -3.49 21.61 -14.39
CA GLU A 37 -4.26 22.36 -13.39
C GLU A 37 -5.46 21.56 -12.81
N GLY A 38 -6.09 20.69 -13.60
CA GLY A 38 -7.21 19.85 -13.14
C GLY A 38 -6.81 18.45 -12.64
N THR A 39 -5.74 17.87 -13.19
CA THR A 39 -5.24 16.53 -12.81
C THR A 39 -4.37 16.54 -11.55
N SER A 40 -3.89 17.70 -11.11
CA SER A 40 -2.98 17.82 -9.96
C SER A 40 -3.67 17.58 -8.60
N GLY A 41 -4.95 17.94 -8.46
CA GLY A 41 -5.68 17.78 -7.19
C GLY A 41 -5.95 16.31 -6.84
N TRP A 42 -6.47 15.54 -7.80
CA TRP A 42 -6.74 14.11 -7.63
C TRP A 42 -5.48 13.29 -7.45
N ALA A 43 -4.41 13.59 -8.18
CA ALA A 43 -3.14 12.88 -8.05
C ALA A 43 -2.45 13.17 -6.68
N ARG A 44 -2.56 14.40 -6.16
CA ARG A 44 -2.10 14.73 -4.81
C ARG A 44 -2.97 14.08 -3.73
N ALA A 45 -4.30 14.06 -3.91
CA ALA A 45 -5.21 13.33 -3.02
C ALA A 45 -4.95 11.82 -3.03
N ALA A 46 -4.61 11.27 -4.19
CA ALA A 46 -4.17 9.89 -4.36
C ALA A 46 -2.84 9.57 -3.65
N GLY A 47 -1.98 10.56 -3.39
CA GLY A 47 -0.79 10.42 -2.55
C GLY A 47 -1.07 10.49 -1.05
N LEU A 48 -2.11 11.23 -0.63
CA LEU A 48 -2.51 11.37 0.77
C LEU A 48 -3.02 10.05 1.38
N ILE A 49 -3.77 9.26 0.63
CA ILE A 49 -4.32 8.00 1.13
C ILE A 49 -3.23 6.98 1.50
N PRO A 50 -2.25 6.65 0.62
CA PRO A 50 -1.13 5.80 1.01
C PRO A 50 -0.25 6.43 2.08
N LEU A 51 -0.11 7.77 2.15
CA LEU A 51 0.62 8.44 3.24
C LEU A 51 -0.05 8.20 4.61
N LEU A 52 -1.37 8.37 4.68
CA LEU A 52 -2.15 8.08 5.89
C LEU A 52 -2.06 6.60 6.25
N PHE A 53 -2.02 5.73 5.24
CA PHE A 53 -1.88 4.30 5.43
C PHE A 53 -0.52 3.92 6.03
N VAL A 54 0.56 4.53 5.54
CA VAL A 54 1.91 4.40 6.09
C VAL A 54 1.97 4.87 7.54
N LEU A 55 1.39 6.04 7.84
CA LEU A 55 1.36 6.58 9.20
C LEU A 55 0.58 5.67 10.16
N ALA A 56 -0.53 5.11 9.72
CA ALA A 56 -1.34 4.17 10.52
C ALA A 56 -0.61 2.84 10.79
N LEU A 57 0.21 2.37 9.84
CA LEU A 57 0.93 1.11 9.94
C LEU A 57 2.36 1.24 10.48
N LEU A 58 2.90 2.45 10.63
CA LEU A 58 4.24 2.72 11.15
C LEU A 58 4.50 2.04 12.51
N PRO A 59 3.58 2.13 13.50
CA PRO A 59 3.78 1.48 14.79
C PRO A 59 3.87 -0.05 14.67
N ALA A 60 3.16 -0.63 13.70
CA ALA A 60 3.15 -2.07 13.44
C ALA A 60 4.48 -2.59 12.88
N ALA A 61 5.22 -1.75 12.16
CA ALA A 61 6.55 -2.06 11.62
C ALA A 61 7.68 -1.89 12.63
N VAL A 62 7.45 -1.07 13.66
CA VAL A 62 8.39 -0.80 14.75
C VAL A 62 8.19 -1.78 15.92
N VAL A 63 6.94 -2.11 16.26
CA VAL A 63 6.58 -3.02 17.36
C VAL A 63 5.94 -4.29 16.80
N ALA A 64 6.78 -5.26 16.45
CA ALA A 64 6.37 -6.43 15.70
C ALA A 64 5.65 -7.53 16.50
N ARG A 65 5.56 -7.40 17.83
CA ARG A 65 5.11 -8.50 18.71
C ARG A 65 3.61 -8.76 18.78
N ALA A 66 2.78 -8.02 18.06
CA ALA A 66 1.35 -8.28 18.03
C ALA A 66 0.73 -7.80 16.73
N ASN A 67 0.96 -8.43 15.57
CA ASN A 67 0.30 -7.93 14.36
C ASN A 67 0.05 -8.87 13.16
N GLN A 68 -0.45 -10.07 13.43
CA GLN A 68 -1.12 -10.86 12.38
C GLN A 68 -2.38 -10.12 11.88
N TYR A 69 -3.14 -9.46 12.76
CA TYR A 69 -4.34 -8.73 12.34
C TYR A 69 -4.06 -7.46 11.55
N LEU A 70 -3.00 -6.69 11.87
CA LEU A 70 -2.64 -5.54 11.02
C LEU A 70 -2.06 -5.96 9.67
N SER A 71 -1.51 -7.17 9.54
CA SER A 71 -1.12 -7.70 8.22
C SER A 71 -2.34 -7.93 7.30
N ALA A 72 -3.43 -8.46 7.87
CA ALA A 72 -4.68 -8.66 7.16
C ALA A 72 -5.36 -7.32 6.84
N LEU A 73 -5.34 -6.36 7.77
CA LEU A 73 -5.84 -5.00 7.52
C LEU A 73 -5.03 -4.30 6.42
N ALA A 74 -3.69 -4.41 6.47
CA ALA A 74 -2.79 -3.85 5.47
C ALA A 74 -3.07 -4.43 4.08
N ALA A 75 -3.23 -5.75 4.00
CA ALA A 75 -3.59 -6.44 2.75
C ALA A 75 -4.96 -6.01 2.22
N ALA A 76 -5.97 -5.94 3.09
CA ALA A 76 -7.34 -5.57 2.71
C ALA A 76 -7.40 -4.13 2.17
N ALA A 77 -6.74 -3.19 2.84
CA ALA A 77 -6.70 -1.81 2.39
C ALA A 77 -5.91 -1.63 1.10
N HIS A 78 -4.79 -2.35 0.93
CA HIS A 78 -4.09 -2.39 -0.36
C HIS A 78 -4.98 -2.94 -1.47
N GLY A 79 -5.75 -4.00 -1.22
CA GLY A 79 -6.73 -4.51 -2.17
C GLY A 79 -7.79 -3.46 -2.54
N LEU A 80 -8.30 -2.72 -1.55
CA LEU A 80 -9.26 -1.64 -1.76
C LEU A 80 -8.67 -0.48 -2.56
N LEU A 81 -7.42 -0.10 -2.29
CA LEU A 81 -6.70 0.91 -3.07
C LEU A 81 -6.49 0.44 -4.50
N GLY A 82 -6.10 -0.81 -4.71
CA GLY A 82 -5.99 -1.41 -6.05
C GLY A 82 -7.29 -1.29 -6.85
N ILE A 83 -8.43 -1.61 -6.22
CA ILE A 83 -9.77 -1.46 -6.82
C ILE A 83 -10.05 0.02 -7.14
N LEU A 84 -9.84 0.93 -6.18
CA LEU A 84 -10.05 2.36 -6.40
C LEU A 84 -9.22 2.90 -7.57
N PHE A 85 -7.94 2.54 -7.67
CA PHE A 85 -7.09 2.98 -8.78
C PHE A 85 -7.45 2.32 -10.11
N LEU A 86 -7.90 1.07 -10.10
CA LEU A 86 -8.35 0.37 -11.30
C LEU A 86 -9.61 1.01 -11.91
N PHE A 87 -10.57 1.39 -11.08
CA PHE A 87 -11.87 1.91 -11.53
C PHE A 87 -11.93 3.44 -11.63
N SER A 88 -10.97 4.18 -11.07
CA SER A 88 -10.92 5.65 -11.17
C SER A 88 -10.41 6.17 -12.53
N GLY A 89 -10.05 5.28 -13.46
CA GLY A 89 -9.31 5.67 -14.68
C GLY A 89 -7.90 6.20 -14.37
N GLY A 90 -7.40 5.93 -13.16
CA GLY A 90 -6.09 6.33 -12.69
C GLY A 90 -4.95 5.49 -13.28
N PRO A 91 -3.69 5.74 -12.85
CA PRO A 91 -2.54 5.01 -13.36
C PRO A 91 -2.64 3.51 -13.05
N TRP A 92 -2.83 2.69 -14.09
CA TRP A 92 -3.01 1.23 -13.98
C TRP A 92 -1.82 0.54 -13.27
N LEU A 93 -0.60 1.09 -13.43
CA LEU A 93 0.60 0.62 -12.74
C LEU A 93 0.47 0.74 -11.21
N LEU A 94 -0.22 1.77 -10.71
CA LEU A 94 -0.50 1.94 -9.30
C LEU A 94 -1.45 0.87 -8.79
N ALA A 95 -2.53 0.60 -9.55
CA ALA A 95 -3.47 -0.46 -9.22
C ALA A 95 -2.76 -1.82 -9.12
N LEU A 96 -1.90 -2.13 -10.10
CA LEU A 96 -1.11 -3.36 -10.11
C LEU A 96 -0.18 -3.45 -8.90
N TYR A 97 0.50 -2.36 -8.54
CA TYR A 97 1.33 -2.29 -7.34
C TYR A 97 0.53 -2.61 -6.09
N PHE A 98 -0.62 -1.95 -5.89
CA PHE A 98 -1.45 -2.18 -4.72
C PHE A 98 -1.97 -3.62 -4.64
N PHE A 99 -2.35 -4.23 -5.77
CA PHE A 99 -2.73 -5.65 -5.80
C PHE A 99 -1.56 -6.58 -5.47
N ALA A 100 -0.36 -6.31 -6.00
CA ALA A 100 0.82 -7.09 -5.68
C ALA A 100 1.18 -7.00 -4.19
N SER A 101 1.17 -5.79 -3.62
CA SER A 101 1.40 -5.56 -2.19
C SER A 101 0.35 -6.24 -1.32
N ALA A 102 -0.94 -6.19 -1.71
CA ALA A 102 -2.01 -6.92 -1.03
C ALA A 102 -1.75 -8.43 -1.02
N TYR A 103 -1.31 -8.99 -2.15
CA TYR A 103 -0.97 -10.41 -2.26
C TYR A 103 0.21 -10.80 -1.37
N PHE A 104 1.30 -10.01 -1.36
CA PHE A 104 2.47 -10.30 -0.53
C PHE A 104 2.16 -10.18 0.97
N LEU A 105 1.36 -9.19 1.38
CA LEU A 105 0.93 -9.04 2.77
C LEU A 105 -0.03 -10.17 3.19
N GLY A 106 -0.99 -10.52 2.33
CA GLY A 106 -1.95 -11.61 2.59
C GLY A 106 -1.29 -13.00 2.66
N THR A 107 -0.30 -13.27 1.81
CA THR A 107 0.48 -14.52 1.89
C THR A 107 1.35 -14.58 3.14
N ALA A 108 1.94 -13.45 3.56
CA ALA A 108 2.68 -13.38 4.82
C ALA A 108 1.77 -13.60 6.04
N PHE A 109 0.57 -13.02 6.04
CA PHE A 109 -0.48 -13.28 7.04
C PHE A 109 -0.81 -14.78 7.11
N TRP A 110 -1.16 -15.38 5.97
CA TRP A 110 -1.63 -16.77 5.92
C TRP A 110 -0.58 -17.77 6.41
N ARG A 111 0.70 -17.50 6.12
CA ARG A 111 1.82 -18.30 6.66
C ARG A 111 1.89 -18.23 8.18
N GLY A 112 1.86 -17.03 8.75
CA GLY A 112 1.88 -16.85 10.21
C GLY A 112 0.64 -17.40 10.90
N PHE A 113 -0.54 -17.27 10.27
CA PHE A 113 -1.79 -17.83 10.78
C PHE A 113 -1.79 -19.37 10.76
N ARG A 114 -1.27 -19.99 9.69
CA ARG A 114 -1.12 -21.44 9.61
C ARG A 114 -0.16 -21.96 10.68
N GLU A 115 0.98 -21.30 10.87
CA GLU A 115 1.93 -21.66 11.95
C GLU A 115 1.28 -21.56 13.33
N TYR A 116 0.47 -20.53 13.58
CA TYR A 116 -0.30 -20.38 14.82
C TYR A 116 -1.30 -21.51 15.02
N LEU A 117 -2.07 -21.87 14.00
CA LEU A 117 -3.03 -22.98 14.08
C LEU A 117 -2.34 -24.32 14.38
N LEU A 118 -1.19 -24.58 13.76
CA LEU A 118 -0.41 -25.81 13.97
C LEU A 118 0.32 -25.86 15.33
N SER A 119 0.50 -24.71 15.99
CA SER A 119 1.15 -24.61 17.30
C SER A 119 0.21 -24.86 18.48
N LYS A 120 -1.11 -24.92 18.24
CA LYS A 120 -2.10 -25.23 19.26
C LYS A 120 -2.29 -26.75 19.34
N PRO A 121 -2.25 -27.35 20.54
CA PRO A 121 -2.52 -28.77 20.75
C PRO A 121 -3.99 -29.11 20.50
#